data_AF-A0A850EDQ1-F1
#
_entry.id   AF-A0A850EDQ1-F1
#
_cell.length_a   1.000
_cell.length_b   1.000
_cell.length_c   1.000
_cell.angle_alpha   90.00
_cell.angle_beta   90.00
_cell.angle_gamma   90.00
#
_symmetry.space_group_name_H-M   'P 1'
#
loop_
_entity.id
_entity.type
_entity.pdbx_description
1 polymer ?
#
loop_
_entity_poly.entity_id
_entity_poly.type
_entity_poly.pdbx_seq_one_letter_code
_entity_poly.pdbx_strand_id
1 'polypeptide(L)'
;MKIRKRLLSSILLLLTILLIIGCTKESGNKDSNQQLIPYDNFSKIVEDMENLEIPDFQYKESPLSIMAVDKALTFDKRNYLTVDGEQNEQSTQKRIIYQNNDELIAVVDFIYLEHFIGNDLIYWNSRGSDTLKDNKNVLGYNDLIFTYQNILVKVTVYSDKGLADVTVLNKIANPLVQYFKKYELPKE
;
A
#
# COMPACT_ATOMS: atom_id res chain seq x y z
N MET A 1 30.42 19.71 -56.12
CA MET A 1 29.12 19.33 -55.50
C MET A 1 29.12 17.99 -54.74
N LYS A 2 29.94 16.98 -55.11
CA LYS A 2 30.01 15.66 -54.43
C LYS A 2 30.59 15.68 -53.00
N ILE A 3 31.53 16.59 -52.71
CA ILE A 3 32.21 16.65 -51.40
C ILE A 3 31.27 17.14 -50.28
N ARG A 4 30.39 18.11 -50.56
CA ARG A 4 29.40 18.61 -49.58
C ARG A 4 28.37 17.54 -49.18
N LYS A 5 27.96 16.66 -50.10
CA LYS A 5 27.05 15.54 -49.79
C LYS A 5 27.69 14.48 -48.89
N ARG A 6 29.00 14.20 -49.06
CA ARG A 6 29.73 13.27 -48.19
C ARG A 6 29.90 13.85 -46.77
N LEU A 7 30.21 15.14 -46.66
CA LEU A 7 30.31 15.80 -45.35
C LEU A 7 28.97 15.83 -44.60
N LEU A 8 27.87 16.15 -45.29
CA LEU A 8 26.52 16.15 -44.70
C LEU A 8 26.11 14.75 -44.22
N SER A 9 26.45 13.72 -45.00
CA SER A 9 26.17 12.33 -44.66
C SER A 9 26.95 11.86 -43.43
N SER A 10 28.21 12.28 -43.29
CA SER A 10 29.03 11.95 -42.12
C SER A 10 28.56 12.65 -40.84
N ILE A 11 28.09 13.90 -40.94
CA ILE A 11 27.54 14.66 -39.80
C ILE A 11 26.21 14.04 -39.33
N LEU A 12 25.34 13.62 -40.25
CA LEU A 12 24.08 12.95 -39.91
C LEU A 12 24.30 11.58 -39.24
N LEU A 13 25.34 10.86 -39.65
CA LEU A 13 25.74 9.59 -39.02
C LEU A 13 26.28 9.82 -37.59
N LEU A 14 27.03 10.91 -37.36
CA LEU A 14 27.56 11.22 -36.03
C LEU A 14 26.46 11.64 -35.04
N LEU A 15 25.46 12.40 -35.51
CA LEU A 15 24.29 12.81 -34.73
C LEU A 15 23.40 11.64 -34.32
N THR A 16 23.27 10.62 -35.19
CA THR A 16 22.50 9.40 -34.86
C THR A 16 23.22 8.54 -33.82
N ILE A 17 24.55 8.46 -33.84
CA ILE A 17 25.34 7.77 -32.80
C ILE A 17 25.21 8.48 -31.43
N LEU A 18 25.23 9.81 -31.41
CA LEU A 18 25.06 10.59 -30.17
C LEU A 18 23.67 10.44 -29.54
N LEU A 19 22.62 10.24 -30.34
CA LEU A 19 21.26 9.96 -29.84
C LEU A 19 21.14 8.56 -29.20
N ILE A 20 21.96 7.59 -29.60
CA ILE A 20 21.93 6.23 -29.04
C ILE A 20 22.66 6.17 -27.68
N ILE A 21 23.66 7.04 -27.46
CA ILE A 21 24.43 7.06 -26.20
C ILE A 21 23.70 7.86 -25.09
N GLY A 22 22.71 8.69 -25.44
CA GLY A 22 21.95 9.52 -24.50
C GLY A 22 20.88 8.80 -23.66
N CYS A 23 20.66 7.49 -23.85
CA CYS A 23 19.68 6.70 -23.09
C CYS A 23 20.31 5.54 -22.32
N THR A 24 21.46 5.74 -21.70
CA THR A 24 21.79 5.01 -20.47
C THR A 24 21.53 5.92 -19.29
N LYS A 25 20.24 6.09 -18.97
CA LYS A 25 19.87 6.36 -17.59
C LYS A 25 20.42 5.16 -16.83
N GLU A 26 21.44 5.38 -16.01
CA GLU A 26 21.90 4.40 -15.05
C GLU A 26 20.64 3.92 -14.31
N SER A 27 20.17 2.73 -14.68
CA SER A 27 19.38 1.92 -13.77
C SER A 27 20.37 1.61 -12.68
N GLY A 28 20.42 2.52 -11.70
CA GLY A 28 21.10 2.27 -10.45
C GLY A 28 20.48 1.00 -9.95
N ASN A 29 21.22 -0.10 -10.09
CA ASN A 29 20.95 -1.34 -9.42
C ASN A 29 21.17 -1.05 -7.94
N LYS A 30 20.20 -0.38 -7.32
CA LYS A 30 20.02 -0.36 -5.89
C LYS A 30 19.48 -1.74 -5.55
N ASP A 31 20.37 -2.72 -5.56
CA ASP A 31 20.30 -3.82 -4.61
C ASP A 31 20.56 -3.22 -3.21
N SER A 32 19.70 -2.30 -2.79
CA SER A 32 19.48 -2.06 -1.37
C SER A 32 18.77 -3.31 -0.90
N ASN A 33 19.54 -4.26 -0.36
CA ASN A 33 19.12 -5.47 0.32
C ASN A 33 17.61 -5.44 0.65
N GLN A 34 16.78 -5.95 -0.27
CA GLN A 34 15.33 -5.84 -0.19
C GLN A 34 14.86 -6.81 0.88
N GLN A 35 14.89 -6.35 2.13
CA GLN A 35 14.50 -7.17 3.25
C GLN A 35 12.98 -7.32 3.23
N LEU A 36 12.52 -8.57 3.19
CA LEU A 36 11.11 -8.90 3.40
C LEU A 36 10.87 -9.02 4.90
N ILE A 37 9.71 -8.58 5.34
CA ILE A 37 9.19 -8.89 6.67
C ILE A 37 8.71 -10.34 6.59
N PRO A 38 9.26 -11.27 7.39
CA PRO A 38 8.73 -12.62 7.49
C PRO A 38 7.30 -12.63 8.05
N TYR A 39 6.51 -13.64 7.70
CA TYR A 39 5.11 -13.72 8.15
C TYR A 39 4.95 -13.62 9.68
N ASP A 40 5.80 -14.30 10.45
CA ASP A 40 5.74 -14.26 11.92
C ASP A 40 5.98 -12.84 12.47
N ASN A 41 6.84 -12.07 11.82
CA ASN A 41 7.08 -10.67 12.17
C ASN A 41 5.90 -9.79 11.77
N PHE A 42 5.31 -10.03 10.60
CA PHE A 42 4.05 -9.39 10.18
C PHE A 42 2.94 -9.63 11.21
N SER A 43 2.76 -10.88 11.66
CA SER A 43 1.72 -11.23 12.64
C SER A 43 1.89 -10.41 13.92
N LYS A 44 3.12 -10.36 14.45
CA LYS A 44 3.48 -9.61 15.67
C LYS A 44 3.30 -8.10 15.50
N ILE A 45 3.73 -7.53 14.37
CA ILE A 45 3.54 -6.10 14.07
C ILE A 45 2.06 -5.72 14.20
N VAL A 46 1.18 -6.51 13.59
CA VAL A 46 -0.25 -6.20 13.61
C VAL A 46 -0.83 -6.37 15.01
N GLU A 47 -0.45 -7.42 15.74
CA GLU A 47 -0.88 -7.64 17.12
C GLU A 47 -0.44 -6.48 18.05
N ASP A 48 0.80 -6.00 17.91
CA ASP A 48 1.29 -4.86 18.68
C ASP A 48 0.54 -3.56 18.35
N MET A 49 0.08 -3.39 17.10
CA MET A 49 -0.68 -2.22 16.67
C MET A 49 -2.08 -2.13 17.29
N GLU A 50 -2.62 -3.21 17.85
CA GLU A 50 -3.88 -3.16 18.62
C GLU A 50 -3.77 -2.20 19.81
N ASN A 51 -2.55 -2.03 20.35
CA ASN A 51 -2.25 -1.12 21.45
C ASN A 51 -1.72 0.25 20.99
N LEU A 52 -1.70 0.53 19.68
CA LEU A 52 -1.21 1.79 19.15
C LEU A 52 -2.14 2.94 19.54
N GLU A 53 -1.59 3.96 20.20
CA GLU A 53 -2.30 5.19 20.50
C GLU A 53 -2.52 5.99 19.21
N ILE A 54 -3.79 6.14 18.82
CA ILE A 54 -4.22 7.00 17.72
C ILE A 54 -5.06 8.13 18.32
N PRO A 55 -4.69 9.41 18.10
CA PRO A 55 -5.41 10.54 18.69
C PRO A 55 -6.91 10.50 18.36
N ASP A 56 -7.75 10.61 19.40
CA ASP A 56 -9.21 10.57 19.32
C ASP A 56 -9.82 9.21 18.92
N PHE A 57 -9.02 8.17 18.67
CA PHE A 57 -9.49 6.84 18.27
C PHE A 57 -9.14 5.81 19.34
N GLN A 58 -10.10 4.92 19.62
CA GLN A 58 -9.91 3.79 20.53
C GLN A 58 -9.99 2.49 19.75
N TYR A 59 -9.12 1.55 20.07
CA TYR A 59 -9.21 0.17 19.59
C TYR A 59 -10.59 -0.41 19.95
N LYS A 60 -11.18 -1.14 19.01
CA LYS A 60 -12.45 -1.86 19.21
C LYS A 60 -12.28 -3.35 19.04
N GLU A 61 -11.75 -3.77 17.90
CA GLU A 61 -11.58 -5.19 17.60
C GLU A 61 -10.56 -5.43 16.49
N SER A 62 -10.06 -6.68 16.48
CA SER A 62 -9.16 -7.23 15.48
C SER A 62 -9.74 -8.58 15.03
N PRO A 63 -10.73 -8.59 14.12
CA PRO A 63 -11.42 -9.82 13.77
C PRO A 63 -10.48 -10.74 13.00
N LEU A 64 -10.29 -11.96 13.52
CA LEU A 64 -9.63 -13.03 12.77
C LEU A 64 -10.55 -13.47 11.64
N SER A 65 -10.06 -13.39 10.40
CA SER A 65 -10.81 -13.83 9.22
C SER A 65 -9.91 -14.60 8.27
N ILE A 66 -10.21 -15.88 8.08
CA ILE A 66 -9.65 -16.69 6.99
C ILE A 66 -10.60 -16.54 5.80
N MET A 67 -10.13 -15.88 4.74
CA MET A 67 -10.97 -15.59 3.57
C MET A 67 -10.83 -16.66 2.50
N ALA A 68 -11.90 -17.42 2.27
CA ALA A 68 -12.04 -18.24 1.08
C ALA A 68 -12.34 -17.35 -0.12
N VAL A 69 -11.72 -17.65 -1.26
CA VAL A 69 -11.87 -16.89 -2.50
C VAL A 69 -12.08 -17.84 -3.66
N ASP A 70 -12.88 -17.40 -4.64
CA ASP A 70 -12.98 -18.10 -5.90
C ASP A 70 -11.60 -18.12 -6.56
N LYS A 71 -11.14 -19.31 -6.94
CA LYS A 71 -9.83 -19.54 -7.55
C LYS A 71 -9.63 -18.72 -8.83
N ALA A 72 -10.70 -18.44 -9.58
CA ALA A 72 -10.62 -17.61 -10.77
C ALA A 72 -10.19 -16.17 -10.45
N LEU A 73 -10.58 -15.64 -9.28
CA LEU A 73 -10.18 -14.31 -8.80
C LEU A 73 -8.72 -14.24 -8.35
N THR A 74 -8.08 -15.40 -8.17
CA THR A 74 -6.66 -15.51 -7.81
C THR A 74 -5.79 -15.93 -9.00
N PHE A 75 -6.30 -15.79 -10.22
CA PHE A 75 -5.63 -16.26 -11.45
C PHE A 75 -5.29 -17.74 -11.38
N ASP A 76 -6.23 -18.54 -10.86
CA ASP A 76 -6.13 -19.98 -10.69
C ASP A 76 -5.01 -20.44 -9.72
N LYS A 77 -4.57 -19.57 -8.81
CA LYS A 77 -3.43 -19.87 -7.91
C LYS A 77 -3.84 -20.46 -6.57
N ARG A 78 -4.87 -19.93 -5.90
CA ARG A 78 -5.22 -20.31 -4.52
C ARG A 78 -6.72 -20.18 -4.23
N ASN A 79 -7.20 -20.95 -3.24
CA ASN A 79 -8.60 -20.93 -2.78
C ASN A 79 -8.77 -20.15 -1.46
N TYR A 80 -7.67 -19.86 -0.76
CA TYR A 80 -7.67 -19.13 0.50
C TYR A 80 -6.64 -18.00 0.44
N LEU A 81 -6.95 -16.88 1.11
CA LEU A 81 -6.01 -15.76 1.31
C LEU A 81 -5.11 -16.04 2.53
N THR A 82 -4.31 -17.09 2.40
CA THR A 82 -3.31 -17.55 3.35
C THR A 82 -1.94 -17.61 2.67
N VAL A 83 -0.87 -17.73 3.47
CA VAL A 83 0.52 -17.73 2.97
C VAL A 83 0.75 -18.85 1.95
N ASP A 84 0.27 -20.06 2.22
CA ASP A 84 0.41 -21.23 1.35
C ASP A 84 -0.80 -21.43 0.40
N GLY A 85 -1.86 -20.64 0.56
CA GLY A 85 -3.09 -20.74 -0.22
C GLY A 85 -4.05 -21.85 0.22
N GLU A 86 -3.75 -22.53 1.32
CA GLU A 86 -4.54 -23.59 1.94
C GLU A 86 -5.35 -23.07 3.15
N GLN A 87 -6.31 -23.87 3.63
CA GLN A 87 -7.14 -23.49 4.77
C GLN A 87 -6.37 -23.61 6.10
N ASN A 88 -5.82 -22.50 6.60
CA ASN A 88 -5.11 -22.43 7.88
C ASN A 88 -5.21 -21.03 8.51
N GLU A 89 -4.59 -20.87 9.69
CA GLU A 89 -4.61 -19.63 10.48
C GLU A 89 -3.63 -18.56 9.96
N GLN A 90 -2.81 -18.86 8.95
CA GLN A 90 -1.81 -17.95 8.39
C GLN A 90 -2.43 -17.00 7.34
N SER A 91 -3.45 -16.25 7.74
CA SER A 91 -4.12 -15.28 6.87
C SER A 91 -3.17 -14.19 6.38
N THR A 92 -3.16 -13.92 5.07
CA THR A 92 -2.41 -12.79 4.50
C THR A 92 -3.13 -11.45 4.72
N GLN A 93 -4.29 -11.45 5.35
CA GLN A 93 -5.06 -10.25 5.68
C GLN A 93 -5.40 -10.21 7.16
N LYS A 94 -5.03 -9.11 7.81
CA LYS A 94 -5.43 -8.79 9.18
C LYS A 94 -6.10 -7.43 9.20
N ARG A 95 -7.09 -7.26 10.07
CA ARG A 95 -7.87 -6.02 10.17
C ARG A 95 -7.87 -5.55 11.62
N ILE A 96 -7.67 -4.26 11.83
CA ILE A 96 -7.92 -3.59 13.11
C ILE A 96 -8.97 -2.52 12.91
N ILE A 97 -9.93 -2.45 13.83
CA ILE A 97 -10.99 -1.46 13.83
C ILE A 97 -10.79 -0.54 15.03
N TYR A 98 -10.75 0.76 14.75
CA TYR A 98 -10.75 1.82 15.75
C TYR A 98 -12.00 2.67 15.59
N GLN A 99 -12.43 3.32 16.66
CA GLN A 99 -13.61 4.18 16.64
C GLN A 99 -13.40 5.44 17.51
N ASN A 100 -13.97 6.56 17.06
CA ASN A 100 -13.97 7.83 17.79
C ASN A 100 -15.40 8.18 18.23
N ASN A 101 -15.67 8.15 19.54
CA ASN A 101 -16.90 8.62 20.19
C ASN A 101 -18.21 8.33 19.42
N ASP A 102 -18.28 7.16 18.80
CA ASP A 102 -19.37 6.68 17.96
C ASP A 102 -19.66 7.44 16.64
N GLU A 103 -18.82 8.39 16.23
CA GLU A 103 -19.00 9.16 15.00
C GLU A 103 -18.22 8.60 13.80
N LEU A 104 -16.99 8.14 14.04
CA LEU A 104 -16.09 7.70 12.98
C LEU A 104 -15.60 6.29 13.26
N ILE A 105 -15.61 5.45 12.22
CA ILE A 105 -15.04 4.10 12.26
C ILE A 105 -13.85 4.07 11.32
N ALA A 106 -12.66 3.82 11.87
CA ALA A 106 -11.44 3.62 11.12
C ALA A 106 -11.15 2.12 11.01
N VAL A 107 -11.12 1.61 9.79
CA VAL A 107 -10.75 0.23 9.48
C VAL A 107 -9.36 0.25 8.86
N VAL A 108 -8.42 -0.43 9.51
CA VAL A 108 -7.04 -0.57 9.04
C VAL A 108 -6.83 -2.02 8.61
N ASP A 109 -6.71 -2.23 7.31
CA ASP A 109 -6.40 -3.53 6.72
C ASP A 109 -4.89 -3.63 6.46
N PHE A 110 -4.27 -4.69 6.97
CA PHE A 110 -2.89 -5.05 6.74
C PHE A 110 -2.84 -6.27 5.82
N ILE A 111 -2.15 -6.14 4.69
CA ILE A 111 -2.08 -7.16 3.66
C ILE A 111 -0.63 -7.57 3.48
N TYR A 112 -0.33 -8.82 3.83
CA TYR A 112 0.97 -9.43 3.64
C TYR A 112 1.16 -9.88 2.20
N LEU A 113 2.32 -9.57 1.62
CA LEU A 113 2.72 -10.00 0.30
C LEU A 113 4.01 -10.83 0.35
N GLU A 114 4.13 -11.76 -0.58
CA GLU A 114 5.33 -12.59 -0.77
C GLU A 114 6.48 -11.81 -1.46
N HIS A 115 6.23 -10.56 -1.85
CA HIS A 115 7.18 -9.74 -2.60
C HIS A 115 7.33 -8.34 -2.00
N PHE A 116 8.55 -7.82 -2.10
CA PHE A 116 8.87 -6.45 -1.71
C PHE A 116 8.19 -5.48 -2.69
N ILE A 117 7.42 -4.54 -2.15
CA ILE A 117 6.74 -3.48 -2.91
C ILE A 117 7.25 -2.08 -2.55
N GLY A 118 8.10 -1.95 -1.53
CA GLY A 118 8.72 -0.69 -1.13
C GLY A 118 7.94 0.09 -0.08
N ASN A 119 8.41 1.30 0.19
CA ASN A 119 7.86 2.21 1.19
C ASN A 119 7.30 3.45 0.50
N ASP A 120 5.99 3.50 0.23
CA ASP A 120 5.39 4.60 -0.53
C ASP A 120 3.90 4.82 -0.16
N LEU A 121 3.37 6.01 -0.45
CA LEU A 121 1.94 6.29 -0.44
C LEU A 121 1.39 6.05 -1.85
N ILE A 122 0.65 4.96 -2.05
CA ILE A 122 0.25 4.51 -3.38
C ILE A 122 -1.15 4.96 -3.79
N TYR A 123 -2.01 5.29 -2.81
CA TYR A 123 -3.39 5.70 -3.07
C TYR A 123 -3.87 6.67 -2.00
N TRP A 124 -4.61 7.69 -2.42
CA TRP A 124 -5.26 8.64 -1.54
C TRP A 124 -6.59 9.10 -2.14
N ASN A 125 -7.68 8.77 -1.48
CA ASN A 125 -9.01 9.16 -1.84
C ASN A 125 -9.70 9.84 -0.65
N SER A 126 -9.67 11.16 -0.70
CA SER A 126 -10.36 12.03 0.26
C SER A 126 -11.45 12.86 -0.40
N ARG A 127 -11.88 12.47 -1.60
CA ARG A 127 -12.92 13.16 -2.36
C ARG A 127 -14.05 12.16 -2.50
N GLY A 128 -15.03 12.22 -1.60
CA GLY A 128 -16.26 11.48 -1.83
C GLY A 128 -16.86 11.89 -3.17
N SER A 129 -17.53 10.93 -3.79
CA SER A 129 -18.12 11.14 -5.11
C SER A 129 -19.24 12.18 -5.03
N ASP A 130 -19.17 13.24 -5.84
CA ASP A 130 -20.28 14.19 -6.01
C ASP A 130 -21.56 13.48 -6.46
N THR A 131 -21.41 12.38 -7.20
CA THR A 131 -22.52 11.51 -7.63
C THR A 131 -23.21 10.81 -6.46
N LEU A 132 -22.52 10.62 -5.33
CA LEU A 132 -23.03 9.89 -4.17
C LEU A 132 -23.41 10.82 -2.99
N LYS A 133 -23.10 12.12 -3.07
CA LYS A 133 -23.31 13.08 -1.97
C LYS A 133 -24.75 13.15 -1.46
N ASP A 134 -25.73 13.00 -2.34
CA ASP A 134 -27.15 13.10 -1.99
C ASP A 134 -27.80 11.74 -1.67
N ASN A 135 -27.05 10.64 -1.78
CA ASN A 135 -27.57 9.31 -1.51
C ASN A 135 -27.48 8.99 -0.02
N LYS A 136 -28.60 9.15 0.69
CA LYS A 136 -28.73 8.86 2.14
C LYS A 136 -28.42 7.41 2.54
N ASN A 137 -28.36 6.49 1.57
CA ASN A 137 -28.01 5.08 1.82
C ASN A 137 -26.51 4.79 1.67
N VAL A 138 -25.70 5.80 1.33
CA VAL A 138 -24.25 5.66 1.14
C VAL A 138 -23.54 6.37 2.29
N LEU A 139 -22.81 5.59 3.09
CA LEU A 139 -21.91 6.16 4.10
C LEU A 139 -20.79 6.94 3.42
N GLY A 140 -20.47 8.10 3.97
CA GLY A 140 -19.28 8.84 3.55
C GLY A 140 -18.04 8.05 3.95
N TYR A 141 -17.10 7.87 3.03
CA TYR A 141 -15.82 7.28 3.36
C TYR A 141 -14.66 8.00 2.66
N ASN A 142 -13.51 7.99 3.33
CA ASN A 142 -12.22 8.31 2.74
C ASN A 142 -11.29 7.13 2.96
N ASP A 143 -10.38 6.89 2.03
CA ASP A 143 -9.38 5.86 2.18
C ASP A 143 -8.01 6.26 1.61
N LEU A 144 -6.98 5.64 2.14
CA LEU A 144 -5.63 5.70 1.62
C LEU A 144 -5.01 4.33 1.65
N ILE A 145 -4.00 4.14 0.82
CA ILE A 145 -3.17 2.95 0.84
C ILE A 145 -1.71 3.39 0.81
N PHE A 146 -0.94 2.88 1.76
CA PHE A 146 0.51 3.00 1.75
C PHE A 146 1.14 1.63 1.89
N THR A 147 2.44 1.55 1.62
CA THR A 147 3.20 0.32 1.63
C THR A 147 4.40 0.47 2.57
N TYR A 148 4.78 -0.62 3.20
CA TYR A 148 6.02 -0.75 3.95
C TYR A 148 6.62 -2.13 3.67
N GLN A 149 7.74 -2.15 2.96
CA GLN A 149 8.41 -3.36 2.49
C GLN A 149 7.47 -4.26 1.68
N ASN A 150 7.00 -5.38 2.23
CA ASN A 150 6.05 -6.31 1.63
C ASN A 150 4.67 -6.28 2.30
N ILE A 151 4.36 -5.23 3.06
CA ILE A 151 3.05 -5.02 3.67
C ILE A 151 2.35 -3.86 2.97
N LEU A 152 1.11 -4.08 2.55
CA LEU A 152 0.21 -3.03 2.11
C LEU A 152 -0.76 -2.71 3.24
N VAL A 153 -0.91 -1.42 3.55
CA VAL A 153 -1.79 -0.94 4.61
C VAL A 153 -2.86 -0.05 3.99
N LYS A 154 -4.11 -0.49 4.08
CA LYS A 154 -5.27 0.30 3.68
C LYS A 154 -5.94 0.86 4.92
N VAL A 155 -6.10 2.18 4.97
CA VAL A 155 -6.89 2.85 6.00
C VAL A 155 -8.17 3.34 5.36
N THR A 156 -9.32 2.93 5.89
CA THR A 156 -10.64 3.41 5.47
C THR A 156 -11.33 4.04 6.67
N VAL A 157 -11.83 5.26 6.51
CA VAL A 157 -12.60 5.95 7.55
C VAL A 157 -14.02 6.12 7.07
N TYR A 158 -14.96 5.54 7.79
CA TYR A 158 -16.40 5.67 7.57
C TYR A 158 -16.99 6.72 8.51
N SER A 159 -18.01 7.42 8.01
CA SER A 159 -18.77 8.43 8.74
C SER A 159 -20.24 8.40 8.31
N ASP A 160 -21.13 8.43 9.29
CA ASP A 160 -22.58 8.49 9.10
C ASP A 160 -23.08 9.93 8.83
N LYS A 161 -22.26 10.95 9.15
CA LYS A 161 -22.56 12.38 8.97
C LYS A 161 -22.05 12.96 7.64
N GLY A 162 -21.66 12.11 6.69
CA GLY A 162 -21.04 12.51 5.41
C GLY A 162 -19.52 12.33 5.42
N LEU A 163 -18.81 12.88 4.42
CA LEU A 163 -17.35 12.66 4.31
C LEU A 163 -16.62 13.18 5.54
N ALA A 164 -15.79 12.32 6.14
CA ALA A 164 -14.85 12.74 7.16
C ALA A 164 -13.88 13.80 6.61
N ASP A 165 -13.36 14.64 7.49
CA ASP A 165 -12.30 15.58 7.11
C ASP A 165 -11.05 14.78 6.64
N VAL A 166 -10.42 15.23 5.56
CA VAL A 166 -9.15 14.70 5.04
C VAL A 166 -8.05 14.69 6.11
N THR A 167 -8.12 15.58 7.11
CA THR A 167 -7.20 15.60 8.24
C THR A 167 -7.30 14.35 9.11
N VAL A 168 -8.46 13.68 9.16
CA VAL A 168 -8.68 12.45 9.95
C VAL A 168 -7.82 11.31 9.44
N LEU A 169 -7.72 11.13 8.11
CA LEU A 169 -6.86 10.11 7.52
C LEU A 169 -5.40 10.31 7.93
N ASN A 170 -4.91 11.55 7.96
CA ASN A 170 -3.56 11.86 8.43
C ASN A 170 -3.38 11.56 9.92
N LYS A 171 -4.37 11.85 10.76
CA LYS A 171 -4.32 11.53 12.20
C LYS A 171 -4.15 10.03 12.47
N ILE A 172 -4.72 9.17 11.62
CA ILE A 172 -4.62 7.71 11.74
C ILE A 172 -3.34 7.18 11.07
N ALA A 173 -3.05 7.60 9.85
CA ALA A 173 -1.93 7.08 9.07
C ALA A 173 -0.57 7.48 9.67
N ASN A 174 -0.44 8.67 10.25
CA ASN A 174 0.84 9.12 10.81
C ASN A 174 1.34 8.21 11.95
N PRO A 175 0.56 7.91 13.01
CA PRO A 175 0.96 6.94 14.03
C PRO A 175 1.37 5.58 13.45
N LEU A 176 0.63 5.06 12.47
CA LEU A 176 0.94 3.77 11.82
C LEU A 176 2.29 3.82 11.10
N VAL A 177 2.54 4.85 10.30
CA VAL A 177 3.83 5.06 9.61
C VAL A 177 4.97 5.22 10.61
N GLN A 178 4.76 5.95 11.70
CA GLN A 178 5.78 6.13 12.75
C GLN A 178 6.08 4.82 13.48
N TYR A 179 5.06 3.98 13.71
CA TYR A 179 5.26 2.64 14.27
C TYR A 179 6.13 1.80 13.33
N PHE A 180 5.81 1.72 12.04
CA PHE A 180 6.62 0.97 11.07
C PHE A 180 8.08 1.44 11.01
N LYS A 181 8.32 2.76 11.06
CA LYS A 181 9.69 3.33 11.06
C LYS A 181 10.52 2.94 12.29
N LYS A 182 9.88 2.66 13.42
CA LYS A 182 10.54 2.20 14.65
C LYS A 182 10.77 0.70 14.67
N TYR A 183 10.04 -0.04 13.82
CA TYR A 183 10.18 -1.48 13.73
C TYR A 183 11.50 -1.85 13.06
N GLU A 184 12.48 -2.24 13.88
CA GLU A 184 13.71 -2.84 13.41
C GLU A 184 13.46 -4.32 13.16
N LEU A 185 13.78 -4.80 11.96
CA LEU A 185 13.82 -6.23 11.72
C LEU A 185 14.92 -6.85 12.59
N PRO A 186 14.68 -8.02 13.21
CA PRO A 186 15.76 -8.76 13.86
C PRO A 186 16.90 -8.93 12.85
N LYS A 187 18.11 -8.56 13.26
CA LYS A 187 19.31 -8.89 12.48
C LYS A 187 19.55 -10.38 12.68
N GLU A 188 19.43 -11.16 11.60
CA GLU A 188 19.87 -12.56 11.57
C GLU A 188 21.37 -12.68 11.86
#